data_AF-R4LJL3-F1
#
_entry.id   AF-R4LJL3-F1
#
_cell.length_a   1.000
_cell.length_b   1.000
_cell.length_c   1.000
_cell.angle_alpha   90.00
_cell.angle_beta   90.00
_cell.angle_gamma   90.00
#
_symmetry.space_group_name_H-M   'P 1'
#
loop_
_entity.id
_entity.type
_entity.pdbx_description
1 polymer ?
#
loop_
_entity_poly.entity_id
_entity_poly.type
_entity_poly.pdbx_seq_one_letter_code
_entity_poly.pdbx_strand_id
1 'polypeptide(L)'
;MLESQRERVPLDDGGEADTALAFLSFARSCVLKKLDGLDEDQLRRRLVVSDTTLLGLVQHLTDAERYWFGWTLAGDTRHAGVDFTMVVDPERSAADVIAAYRAAITESDDHIRTAAGLEARTAQPVNDKAMTLRWVIAHMTGETVRHAGHADILRELIDGVTGR
;
A
#
# COMPACT_ATOMS: atom_id res chain seq x y z
N MET A 1 -20.95 -12.73 14.21
CA MET A 1 -19.97 -11.75 13.68
C MET A 1 -20.28 -11.56 12.21
N LEU A 2 -20.53 -10.33 11.79
CA LEU A 2 -20.77 -10.01 10.38
C LEU A 2 -19.41 -9.86 9.70
N GLU A 3 -19.01 -10.85 8.90
CA GLU A 3 -17.94 -10.68 7.91
C GLU A 3 -18.45 -9.67 6.88
N SER A 4 -18.07 -8.40 7.01
CA SER A 4 -18.55 -7.34 6.10
C SER A 4 -17.47 -6.82 5.16
N GLN A 5 -16.18 -7.07 5.46
CA GLN A 5 -15.08 -6.46 4.71
C GLN A 5 -14.25 -7.41 3.85
N ARG A 6 -14.58 -8.70 3.77
CA ARG A 6 -13.86 -9.65 2.90
C ARG A 6 -14.02 -9.28 1.43
N GLU A 7 -12.91 -9.21 0.69
CA GLU A 7 -12.92 -9.10 -0.77
C GLU A 7 -12.69 -10.47 -1.42
N ARG A 8 -13.27 -10.68 -2.61
CA ARG A 8 -12.99 -11.90 -3.37
C ARG A 8 -11.59 -11.82 -3.95
N VAL A 9 -10.82 -12.89 -3.74
CA VAL A 9 -9.49 -13.05 -4.34
C VAL A 9 -9.61 -12.91 -5.87
N PRO A 10 -8.68 -12.20 -6.53
CA PRO A 10 -8.67 -12.10 -7.98
C PRO A 10 -8.51 -13.48 -8.64
N LEU A 11 -9.16 -13.67 -9.79
CA LEU A 11 -9.11 -14.89 -10.59
C LEU A 11 -8.41 -14.66 -11.94
N ASP A 12 -7.49 -13.69 -11.99
CA ASP A 12 -6.77 -13.35 -13.21
C ASP A 12 -5.54 -14.26 -13.40
N ASP A 13 -5.60 -15.08 -14.44
CA ASP A 13 -4.55 -16.01 -14.87
C ASP A 13 -4.18 -15.77 -16.34
N GLY A 14 -4.28 -14.52 -16.81
CA GLY A 14 -3.89 -14.11 -18.17
C GLY A 14 -2.39 -14.28 -18.48
N GLY A 15 -1.58 -14.41 -17.43
CA GLY A 15 -0.15 -14.63 -17.48
C GLY A 15 0.53 -14.14 -16.20
N GLU A 16 1.83 -14.36 -16.07
CA GLU A 16 2.58 -13.99 -14.85
C GLU A 16 2.39 -12.53 -14.44
N ALA A 17 2.43 -11.61 -15.42
CA ALA A 17 2.27 -10.18 -15.16
C ALA A 17 0.84 -9.82 -14.72
N ASP A 18 -0.16 -10.33 -15.43
CA ASP A 18 -1.57 -10.04 -15.14
C ASP A 18 -1.94 -10.56 -13.75
N THR A 19 -1.54 -11.79 -13.42
CA THR A 19 -1.73 -12.36 -12.08
C THR A 19 -1.03 -11.51 -11.01
N ALA A 20 0.24 -11.17 -11.19
CA ALA A 20 0.98 -10.40 -10.19
C ALA A 20 0.36 -9.01 -9.93
N LEU A 21 -0.07 -8.33 -10.98
CA LEU A 21 -0.72 -7.01 -10.88
C LEU A 21 -2.12 -7.09 -10.29
N ALA A 22 -2.88 -8.15 -10.58
CA ALA A 22 -4.18 -8.38 -9.97
C ALA A 22 -4.06 -8.57 -8.45
N PHE A 23 -3.06 -9.33 -7.98
CA PHE A 23 -2.81 -9.51 -6.54
C PHE A 23 -2.30 -8.23 -5.85
N LEU A 24 -1.45 -7.43 -6.51
CA LEU A 24 -1.05 -6.13 -5.98
C LEU A 24 -2.25 -5.18 -5.84
N SER A 25 -3.10 -5.11 -6.88
CA SER A 25 -4.32 -4.30 -6.87
C SER A 25 -5.29 -4.73 -5.77
N PHE A 26 -5.45 -6.05 -5.60
CA PHE A 26 -6.27 -6.63 -4.53
C PHE A 26 -5.74 -6.32 -3.13
N ALA A 27 -4.42 -6.34 -2.93
CA ALA A 27 -3.84 -5.97 -1.64
C ALA A 27 -4.10 -4.49 -1.31
N ARG A 28 -3.95 -3.60 -2.30
CA ARG A 28 -4.23 -2.16 -2.17
C ARG A 28 -5.71 -1.89 -1.87
N SER A 29 -6.65 -2.58 -2.54
CA SER A 29 -8.08 -2.44 -2.28
C SER A 29 -8.45 -2.91 -0.88
N CYS A 30 -7.90 -4.05 -0.44
CA CYS A 30 -8.10 -4.56 0.92
C CYS A 30 -7.76 -3.53 1.98
N VAL A 31 -6.64 -2.80 1.85
CA VAL A 31 -6.24 -1.73 2.78
C VAL A 31 -7.27 -0.59 2.78
N LEU A 32 -7.60 -0.06 1.61
CA LEU A 32 -8.53 1.06 1.46
C LEU A 32 -9.90 0.75 2.08
N LYS A 33 -10.39 -0.48 1.85
CA LYS A 33 -11.66 -0.96 2.37
C LYS A 33 -11.72 -0.99 3.90
N LYS A 34 -10.58 -1.17 4.61
CA LYS A 34 -10.55 -1.10 6.08
C LYS A 34 -10.82 0.30 6.64
N LEU A 35 -10.81 1.32 5.79
CA LEU A 35 -11.05 2.71 6.18
C LEU A 35 -12.53 3.11 6.04
N ASP A 36 -13.33 2.30 5.33
CA ASP A 36 -14.69 2.66 4.96
C ASP A 36 -15.59 2.87 6.19
N GLY A 37 -16.29 4.00 6.21
CA GLY A 37 -17.24 4.36 7.26
C GLY A 37 -16.64 4.77 8.59
N LEU A 38 -15.31 4.95 8.68
CA LEU A 38 -14.65 5.45 9.88
C LEU A 38 -14.52 6.98 9.84
N ASP A 39 -14.63 7.61 11.00
CA ASP A 39 -14.34 9.03 11.19
C ASP A 39 -12.84 9.31 11.44
N GLU A 40 -12.49 10.60 11.51
CA GLU A 40 -11.12 11.08 11.70
C GLU A 40 -10.49 10.53 12.99
N ASP A 41 -11.24 10.54 14.10
CA ASP A 41 -10.77 10.11 15.41
C ASP A 41 -10.51 8.59 15.43
N GLN A 42 -11.41 7.81 14.81
CA GLN A 42 -11.26 6.37 14.66
C GLN A 42 -10.02 6.03 13.82
N LEU A 43 -9.81 6.71 12.69
CA LEU A 43 -8.67 6.46 11.80
C LEU A 43 -7.31 6.78 12.46
N ARG A 44 -7.28 7.74 13.38
CA ARG A 44 -6.09 8.16 14.14
C ARG A 44 -5.90 7.44 15.48
N ARG A 45 -6.81 6.55 15.84
CA ARG A 45 -6.78 5.91 17.16
C ARG A 45 -5.58 4.98 17.30
N ARG A 46 -4.82 5.17 18.39
CA ARG A 46 -3.72 4.29 18.79
C ARG A 46 -4.27 3.20 19.69
N LEU A 47 -4.23 1.95 19.23
CA LEU A 47 -4.87 0.81 19.90
C LEU A 47 -3.87 -0.27 20.33
N VAL A 48 -2.59 -0.08 20.02
CA VAL A 48 -1.50 -1.01 20.27
C VAL A 48 -0.29 -0.25 20.79
N VAL A 49 0.60 -0.94 21.52
CA VAL A 49 1.77 -0.35 22.18
C VAL A 49 2.77 0.26 21.18
N SER A 50 2.76 -0.17 19.92
CA SER A 50 3.56 0.42 18.85
C SER A 50 3.05 1.77 18.36
N ASP A 51 1.95 2.30 18.93
CA ASP A 51 1.26 3.52 18.50
C ASP A 51 0.76 3.49 17.04
N THR A 52 0.69 2.31 16.42
CA THR A 52 0.20 2.15 15.05
C THR A 52 -1.29 2.51 14.94
N THR A 53 -1.64 3.27 13.91
CA THR A 53 -3.01 3.70 13.57
C THR A 53 -3.35 3.29 12.14
N LEU A 54 -4.64 3.21 11.80
CA LEU A 54 -5.06 2.92 10.42
C LEU A 54 -4.52 3.98 9.44
N LEU A 55 -4.60 5.25 9.82
CA LEU A 55 -4.12 6.33 8.97
C LEU A 55 -2.58 6.33 8.82
N GLY A 56 -1.86 5.94 9.86
CA GLY A 56 -0.41 5.76 9.82
C GLY A 56 0.03 4.62 8.90
N LEU A 57 -0.74 3.53 8.83
CA LEU A 57 -0.52 2.46 7.86
C LEU A 57 -0.70 2.95 6.42
N VAL A 58 -1.73 3.77 6.16
CA VAL A 58 -1.99 4.34 4.83
C VAL A 58 -0.89 5.33 4.43
N GLN A 59 -0.42 6.17 5.36
CA GLN A 59 0.71 7.07 5.12
C GLN A 59 1.96 6.28 4.73
N HIS A 60 2.33 5.27 5.53
CA HIS A 60 3.48 4.43 5.24
C HIS A 60 3.38 3.72 3.88
N LEU A 61 2.21 3.19 3.52
CA LEU A 61 2.02 2.58 2.20
C LEU A 61 2.07 3.61 1.06
N THR A 62 1.58 4.83 1.27
CA THR A 62 1.73 5.92 0.29
C THR A 62 3.21 6.20 -0.01
N ASP A 63 4.01 6.25 1.04
CA ASP A 63 5.45 6.47 0.97
C ASP A 63 6.17 5.27 0.34
N ALA A 64 5.74 4.04 0.66
CA ALA A 64 6.26 2.83 0.02
C ALA A 64 5.99 2.79 -1.50
N GLU A 65 4.79 3.13 -1.96
CA GLU A 65 4.46 3.22 -3.40
C GLU A 65 5.40 4.19 -4.12
N ARG A 66 5.53 5.40 -3.57
CA ARG A 66 6.40 6.46 -4.10
C ARG A 66 7.87 6.05 -4.14
N TYR A 67 8.36 5.43 -3.09
CA TYR A 67 9.75 5.02 -3.00
C TYR A 67 10.08 3.85 -3.92
N TRP A 68 9.24 2.80 -3.94
CA TRP A 68 9.56 1.57 -4.67
C TRP A 68 9.27 1.66 -6.16
N PHE A 69 8.12 2.21 -6.57
CA PHE A 69 7.79 2.36 -7.99
C PHE A 69 8.30 3.69 -8.57
N GLY A 70 8.17 4.78 -7.82
CA GLY A 70 8.63 6.10 -8.28
C GLY A 70 10.16 6.23 -8.27
N TRP A 71 10.77 6.18 -7.09
CA TRP A 71 12.22 6.35 -6.98
C TRP A 71 13.01 5.12 -7.42
N THR A 72 12.73 3.96 -6.83
CA THR A 72 13.59 2.77 -7.01
C THR A 72 13.48 2.21 -8.41
N LEU A 73 12.25 1.97 -8.90
CA LEU A 73 12.03 1.49 -10.26
C LEU A 73 12.28 2.57 -11.31
N ALA A 74 11.61 3.73 -11.22
CA ALA A 74 11.61 4.73 -12.28
C ALA A 74 12.67 5.83 -12.15
N GLY A 75 13.39 5.92 -11.03
CA GLY A 75 14.43 6.92 -10.82
C GLY A 75 13.90 8.33 -10.53
N ASP A 76 12.64 8.45 -10.11
CA ASP A 76 12.03 9.75 -9.85
C ASP A 76 12.56 10.38 -8.56
N THR A 77 13.41 11.39 -8.71
CA THR A 77 14.08 12.07 -7.60
C THR A 77 13.14 12.79 -6.63
N ARG A 78 11.88 13.04 -7.01
CA ARG A 78 10.87 13.61 -6.10
C ARG A 78 10.65 12.72 -4.87
N HIS A 79 10.87 11.41 -5.04
CA HIS A 79 10.61 10.38 -4.03
C HIS A 79 11.89 9.80 -3.39
N ALA A 80 13.07 10.35 -3.68
CA ALA A 80 14.35 9.83 -3.19
C ALA A 80 14.54 9.96 -1.67
N GLY A 81 13.89 10.95 -1.05
CA GLY A 81 13.98 11.26 0.38
C GLY A 81 12.68 10.96 1.14
N VAL A 82 11.85 10.05 0.62
CA VAL A 82 10.61 9.65 1.29
C VAL A 82 10.92 9.12 2.69
N ASP A 83 10.15 9.61 3.66
CA ASP A 83 10.22 9.16 5.04
C ASP A 83 9.22 8.03 5.27
N PHE A 84 9.69 6.88 5.73
CA PHE A 84 8.86 5.70 5.98
C PHE A 84 8.15 5.75 7.34
N THR A 85 8.03 6.91 7.97
CA THR A 85 7.30 7.04 9.22
C THR A 85 5.83 6.71 9.04
N MET A 86 5.24 6.13 10.09
CA MET A 86 3.78 5.95 10.20
C MET A 86 3.11 7.17 10.86
N VAL A 87 3.80 8.31 10.88
CA VAL A 87 3.34 9.52 11.56
C VAL A 87 2.58 10.37 10.56
N VAL A 88 1.31 10.59 10.83
CA VAL A 88 0.47 11.49 10.04
C VAL A 88 0.51 12.87 10.67
N ASP A 89 0.77 13.89 9.86
CA ASP A 89 0.65 15.29 10.27
C ASP A 89 -0.74 15.52 10.93
N PRO A 90 -0.80 16.05 12.17
CA PRO A 90 -2.06 16.34 12.85
C PRO A 90 -2.99 17.27 12.08
N GLU A 91 -2.44 18.18 11.26
CA GLU A 91 -3.21 19.19 10.52
C GLU A 91 -3.74 18.66 9.18
N ARG A 92 -3.22 17.53 8.71
CA ARG A 92 -3.61 16.93 7.43
C ARG A 92 -4.82 16.04 7.62
N SER A 93 -5.93 16.26 6.91
CA SER A 93 -7.14 15.45 7.08
C SER A 93 -6.95 13.98 6.67
N ALA A 94 -7.75 13.06 7.22
CA ALA A 94 -7.72 11.66 6.80
C ALA A 94 -8.07 11.50 5.31
N ALA A 95 -9.00 12.32 4.80
CA ALA A 95 -9.35 12.35 3.39
C ALA A 95 -8.14 12.68 2.49
N ASP A 96 -7.30 13.64 2.88
CA ASP A 96 -6.10 14.01 2.13
C ASP A 96 -5.01 12.93 2.15
N VAL A 97 -4.90 12.19 3.26
CA VAL A 97 -3.98 11.03 3.36
C VAL A 97 -4.45 9.90 2.44
N ILE A 98 -5.74 9.56 2.49
CA ILE A 98 -6.34 8.53 1.63
C ILE A 98 -6.25 8.92 0.15
N ALA A 99 -6.51 10.18 -0.18
CA ALA A 99 -6.39 10.70 -1.54
C ALA A 99 -4.94 10.60 -2.06
N ALA A 100 -3.94 10.90 -1.21
CA ALA A 100 -2.54 10.74 -1.59
C ALA A 100 -2.15 9.28 -1.80
N TYR A 101 -2.67 8.34 -1.01
CA TYR A 101 -2.43 6.93 -1.24
C TYR A 101 -2.97 6.49 -2.61
N ARG A 102 -4.21 6.89 -2.95
CA ARG A 102 -4.80 6.63 -4.26
C ARG A 102 -3.98 7.24 -5.40
N ALA A 103 -3.49 8.47 -5.23
CA ALA A 103 -2.64 9.13 -6.21
C ALA A 103 -1.29 8.40 -6.38
N ALA A 104 -0.68 7.93 -5.29
CA ALA A 104 0.56 7.17 -5.33
C ALA A 104 0.37 5.80 -6.02
N ILE A 105 -0.78 5.15 -5.84
CA ILE A 105 -1.14 3.93 -6.57
C ILE A 105 -1.23 4.22 -8.08
N THR A 106 -1.94 5.28 -8.49
CA THR A 106 -2.04 5.65 -9.91
C THR A 106 -0.68 5.95 -10.52
N GLU A 107 0.17 6.72 -9.83
CA GLU A 107 1.54 7.01 -10.28
C GLU A 107 2.38 5.73 -10.39
N SER A 108 2.24 4.80 -9.44
CA SER A 108 2.92 3.51 -9.48
C SER A 108 2.47 2.65 -10.66
N ASP A 109 1.17 2.63 -10.97
CA ASP A 109 0.63 1.90 -12.12
C ASP A 109 1.16 2.46 -13.45
N ASP A 110 1.35 3.79 -13.53
CA ASP A 110 1.99 4.43 -14.68
C ASP A 110 3.47 4.04 -14.82
N HIS A 111 4.21 3.98 -13.72
CA HIS A 111 5.60 3.49 -13.72
C HIS A 111 5.71 2.01 -14.13
N ILE A 112 4.80 1.16 -13.64
CA ILE A 112 4.71 -0.26 -14.02
C ILE A 112 4.42 -0.39 -15.52
N ARG A 113 3.43 0.35 -16.04
CA ARG A 113 3.01 0.28 -17.45
C ARG A 113 4.08 0.79 -18.41
N THR A 114 4.87 1.78 -17.99
CA THR A 114 5.97 2.34 -18.81
C THR A 114 7.25 1.51 -18.74
N ALA A 115 7.39 0.62 -17.76
CA ALA A 115 8.50 -0.31 -17.68
C ALA A 115 8.47 -1.34 -18.82
N ALA A 116 9.65 -1.80 -19.24
CA ALA A 116 9.82 -2.78 -20.31
C ALA A 116 9.52 -4.23 -19.87
N GLY A 117 8.36 -4.43 -19.22
CA GLY A 117 7.91 -5.72 -18.69
C GLY A 117 8.57 -6.13 -17.36
N LEU A 118 8.24 -7.34 -16.90
CA LEU A 118 8.64 -7.84 -15.57
C LEU A 118 10.16 -7.94 -15.35
N GLU A 119 10.95 -8.05 -16.42
CA GLU A 119 12.42 -8.11 -16.36
C GLU A 119 13.09 -6.74 -16.34
N ALA A 120 12.32 -5.64 -16.46
CA ALA A 120 12.83 -4.29 -16.37
C ALA A 120 13.59 -4.09 -15.06
N ARG A 121 14.75 -3.44 -15.12
CA ARG A 121 15.64 -3.25 -13.98
C ARG A 121 15.34 -1.95 -13.26
N THR A 122 15.44 -1.97 -11.94
CA THR A 122 15.31 -0.78 -11.10
C THR A 122 16.36 0.26 -11.50
N ALA A 123 15.95 1.52 -11.62
CA ALA A 123 16.86 2.64 -11.86
C ALA A 123 17.86 2.81 -10.71
N GLN A 124 17.41 2.54 -9.48
CA GLN A 124 18.25 2.57 -8.29
C GLN A 124 18.56 1.14 -7.80
N PRO A 125 19.79 0.88 -7.35
CA PRO A 125 20.14 -0.42 -6.78
C PRO A 125 19.47 -0.63 -5.42
N VAL A 126 19.08 -1.86 -5.14
CA VAL A 126 18.62 -2.32 -3.83
C VAL A 126 19.74 -3.18 -3.25
N ASN A 127 20.42 -2.70 -2.21
CA ASN A 127 21.62 -3.34 -1.66
C ASN A 127 22.65 -3.68 -2.76
N ASP A 128 23.07 -2.66 -3.52
CA ASP A 128 24.04 -2.73 -4.62
C ASP A 128 23.62 -3.58 -5.83
N LYS A 129 22.35 -3.99 -5.92
CA LYS A 129 21.83 -4.80 -7.02
C LYS A 129 20.64 -4.17 -7.71
N ALA A 130 20.70 -4.09 -9.04
CA ALA A 130 19.54 -3.73 -9.86
C ALA A 130 18.53 -4.90 -9.88
N MET A 131 17.42 -4.72 -9.18
CA MET A 131 16.35 -5.71 -9.06
C MET A 131 15.42 -5.64 -10.26
N THR A 132 14.59 -6.65 -10.47
CA THR A 132 13.59 -6.64 -11.55
C THR A 132 12.28 -6.06 -11.07
N LEU A 133 11.45 -5.55 -12.00
CA LEU A 133 10.07 -5.14 -11.71
C LEU A 133 9.27 -6.28 -11.07
N ARG A 134 9.46 -7.53 -11.52
CA ARG A 134 8.90 -8.73 -10.87
C ARG A 134 9.16 -8.74 -9.36
N TRP A 135 10.40 -8.47 -8.97
CA TRP A 135 10.78 -8.45 -7.56
C TRP A 135 10.14 -7.29 -6.81
N VAL A 136 10.09 -6.09 -7.41
CA VAL A 136 9.47 -4.90 -6.80
C VAL A 136 7.97 -5.13 -6.57
N ILE A 137 7.25 -5.69 -7.55
CA ILE A 137 5.83 -6.04 -7.41
C ILE A 137 5.65 -7.07 -6.29
N ALA A 138 6.45 -8.14 -6.27
CA ALA A 138 6.37 -9.15 -5.22
C ALA A 138 6.63 -8.56 -3.82
N HIS A 139 7.63 -7.68 -3.69
CA HIS A 139 7.95 -6.99 -2.45
C HIS A 139 6.78 -6.10 -2.00
N MET A 140 6.27 -5.24 -2.88
CA MET A 140 5.17 -4.32 -2.57
C MET A 140 3.86 -5.04 -2.27
N THR A 141 3.55 -6.13 -2.96
CA THR A 141 2.42 -6.99 -2.60
C THR A 141 2.61 -7.55 -1.19
N GLY A 142 3.78 -8.10 -0.85
CA GLY A 142 4.10 -8.62 0.48
C GLY A 142 4.00 -7.57 1.60
N GLU A 143 4.52 -6.38 1.35
CA GLU A 143 4.43 -5.21 2.25
C GLU A 143 2.96 -4.83 2.50
N THR A 144 2.17 -4.73 1.42
CA THR A 144 0.78 -4.27 1.47
C THR A 144 -0.12 -5.30 2.16
N VAL A 145 0.01 -6.60 1.87
CA VAL A 145 -0.80 -7.64 2.55
C VAL A 145 -0.46 -7.75 4.03
N ARG A 146 0.82 -7.56 4.41
CA ARG A 146 1.23 -7.51 5.82
C ARG A 146 0.52 -6.37 6.55
N HIS A 147 0.47 -5.19 5.94
CA HIS A 147 -0.23 -4.03 6.53
C HIS A 147 -1.75 -4.14 6.47
N ALA A 148 -2.33 -4.80 5.46
CA ALA A 148 -3.75 -5.13 5.44
C ALA A 148 -4.14 -6.01 6.63
N GLY A 149 -3.31 -7.01 6.98
CA GLY A 149 -3.54 -7.83 8.17
C GLY A 149 -3.44 -7.05 9.49
N HIS A 150 -2.53 -6.08 9.59
CA HIS A 150 -2.52 -5.16 10.74
C HIS A 150 -3.78 -4.30 10.80
N ALA A 151 -4.24 -3.80 9.64
CA ALA A 151 -5.44 -3.00 9.54
C ALA A 151 -6.70 -3.78 9.93
N ASP A 152 -6.77 -5.08 9.67
CA ASP A 152 -7.87 -5.94 10.14
C ASP A 152 -7.99 -5.96 11.67
N ILE A 153 -6.86 -6.13 12.37
CA ILE A 153 -6.85 -6.14 13.84
C ILE A 153 -7.23 -4.77 14.41
N LEU A 154 -6.69 -3.69 13.83
CA LEU A 154 -7.04 -2.34 14.26
C LEU A 154 -8.52 -2.05 14.00
N ARG A 155 -9.07 -2.48 12.87
CA ARG A 155 -10.49 -2.31 12.56
C ARG A 155 -11.37 -3.06 13.56
N GLU A 156 -11.06 -4.32 13.84
CA GLU A 156 -11.77 -5.13 14.83
C GLU A 156 -11.79 -4.45 16.21
N LEU A 157 -10.68 -3.82 16.62
CA LEU A 157 -10.58 -3.08 17.88
C LEU A 157 -11.34 -1.74 17.88
N ILE A 158 -11.60 -1.14 16.71
CA ILE A 158 -12.32 0.15 16.60
C ILE A 158 -13.83 -0.05 16.73
N ASP A 159 -14.40 -0.95 15.93
CA ASP A 159 -15.86 -1.08 15.78
C ASP A 159 -16.36 -2.54 15.70
N GLY A 160 -15.46 -3.52 15.89
CA GLY A 160 -15.79 -4.94 15.82
C GLY A 160 -16.00 -5.48 14.40
N VAL A 161 -15.79 -4.67 13.35
CA VAL A 161 -15.86 -5.13 11.96
C VAL A 161 -14.65 -6.00 11.65
N THR A 162 -14.90 -7.18 11.05
CA THR A 162 -13.86 -8.12 10.64
C THR A 162 -13.76 -8.23 9.11
N GLY A 163 -12.54 -8.51 8.64
CA GLY A 163 -12.23 -8.67 7.21
C GLY A 163 -11.71 -10.05 6.81
N ARG A 164 -11.96 -11.07 7.64
CA ARG A 164 -11.47 -12.45 7.48
C ARG A 164 -12.19 -13.19 6.34
#